data_AF-A0A396HW55-F1
#
_entry.id   AF-A0A396HW55-F1
#
_cell.length_a   1.000
_cell.length_b   1.000
_cell.length_c   1.000
_cell.angle_alpha   90.00
_cell.angle_beta   90.00
_cell.angle_gamma   90.00
#
_symmetry.space_group_name_H-M   'P 1'
#
loop_
_entity.id
_entity.type
_entity.pdbx_description
1 polymer ?
#
loop_
_entity_poly.entity_id
_entity_poly.type
_entity_poly.pdbx_seq_one_letter_code
_entity_poly.pdbx_strand_id
1 'polypeptide(L)'
;MPKLPSPPSQLIQTIASTSPNPSIIATLIHFLVQSKKLPEAQSLLLRIIRKSGVSRAKVIDSLISSSSSNLNSNQNVVVFDLLIRTYVQARKLREGFEAFQLLRKRGFCVSINACNALLGSIVKVRVYLSEMEAKGFYADLVTYNTVINAYFGKG
;
A
#
# COMPACT_ATOMS: atom_id res chain seq x y z
N MET A 1 9.54 -28.40 -20.37
CA MET A 1 9.18 -28.03 -18.99
C MET A 1 7.66 -28.09 -18.85
N PRO A 2 7.11 -28.80 -17.86
CA PRO A 2 5.66 -28.94 -17.72
C PRO A 2 5.03 -27.60 -17.30
N LYS A 3 3.98 -27.17 -18.01
CA LYS A 3 3.17 -26.00 -17.64
C LYS A 3 2.42 -26.32 -16.34
N LEU A 4 2.66 -25.53 -15.30
CA LEU A 4 1.90 -25.58 -14.06
C LEU A 4 0.42 -25.26 -14.39
N PRO A 5 -0.55 -26.07 -13.92
CA PRO A 5 -1.96 -25.82 -14.23
C PRO A 5 -2.38 -24.45 -13.70
N SER A 6 -2.98 -23.64 -14.56
CA SER A 6 -3.62 -22.38 -14.17
C SER A 6 -4.73 -22.69 -13.16
N PRO A 7 -4.77 -22.03 -11.99
CA PRO A 7 -5.78 -22.31 -10.99
C PRO A 7 -7.17 -22.03 -11.57
N PRO A 8 -8.18 -22.89 -11.30
CA PRO A 8 -9.53 -22.71 -11.83
C PRO A 8 -10.11 -21.40 -11.35
N SER A 9 -10.78 -20.67 -12.24
CA SER A 9 -11.44 -19.38 -12.01
C SER A 9 -12.36 -19.39 -10.78
N GLN A 10 -12.92 -20.56 -10.44
CA GLN A 10 -13.72 -20.79 -9.25
C GLN A 10 -12.92 -20.63 -7.94
N LEU A 11 -11.66 -21.04 -7.86
CA LEU A 11 -10.83 -20.82 -6.66
C LEU A 11 -10.60 -19.32 -6.40
N ILE A 12 -10.37 -18.54 -7.46
CA ILE A 12 -10.21 -17.07 -7.38
C ILE A 12 -11.53 -16.43 -6.90
N GLN A 13 -12.67 -16.91 -7.39
CA GLN A 13 -14.00 -16.41 -7.03
C GLN A 13 -14.42 -16.80 -5.61
N THR A 14 -14.12 -18.03 -5.17
CA THR A 14 -14.43 -18.55 -3.83
C THR A 14 -13.54 -17.93 -2.73
N ILE A 15 -12.30 -17.55 -3.06
CA ILE A 15 -11.42 -16.79 -2.14
C ILE A 15 -11.81 -15.30 -2.08
N ALA A 16 -12.47 -14.78 -3.12
CA ALA A 16 -12.99 -13.41 -3.12
C ALA A 16 -14.20 -13.22 -2.18
N SER A 17 -14.97 -14.29 -1.91
CA SER A 17 -16.20 -14.28 -1.13
C SER A 17 -16.05 -14.72 0.34
N THR A 18 -14.94 -15.35 0.73
CA THR A 18 -14.66 -15.73 2.11
C THR A 18 -14.01 -14.59 2.92
N SER A 19 -14.22 -14.58 4.23
CA SER A 19 -13.69 -13.57 5.15
C SER A 19 -12.21 -13.27 4.88
N PRO A 20 -11.75 -12.01 4.99
CA PRO A 20 -10.44 -11.60 4.49
C PRO A 20 -9.35 -12.11 5.44
N ASN A 21 -8.96 -13.38 5.33
CA ASN A 21 -7.81 -13.88 6.04
C ASN A 21 -6.57 -13.17 5.44
N PRO A 22 -5.87 -12.31 6.20
CA PRO A 22 -4.77 -11.52 5.68
C PRO A 22 -3.64 -12.40 5.12
N SER A 23 -3.48 -13.61 5.64
CA SER A 23 -2.48 -14.57 5.17
C SER A 23 -2.81 -15.13 3.77
N ILE A 24 -4.07 -15.45 3.48
CA ILE A 24 -4.48 -15.93 2.15
C ILE A 24 -4.31 -14.81 1.11
N ILE A 25 -4.73 -13.59 1.46
CA ILE A 25 -4.60 -12.42 0.60
C ILE A 25 -3.12 -12.10 0.35
N ALA A 26 -2.28 -12.17 1.39
CA ALA A 26 -0.84 -11.99 1.28
C ALA A 26 -0.19 -12.99 0.31
N THR A 27 -0.52 -14.28 0.43
CA THR A 27 -0.03 -15.32 -0.49
C THR A 27 -0.47 -15.05 -1.94
N LEU A 28 -1.72 -14.62 -2.15
CA LEU A 28 -2.20 -14.24 -3.49
C LEU A 28 -1.49 -13.00 -4.05
N ILE A 29 -1.22 -11.99 -3.23
CA ILE A 29 -0.47 -10.79 -3.64
C ILE A 29 0.93 -11.18 -4.11
N HIS A 30 1.61 -12.02 -3.33
CA HIS A 30 2.92 -12.55 -3.68
C HIS A 30 2.90 -13.30 -5.03
N PHE A 31 1.93 -14.19 -5.22
CA PHE A 31 1.73 -14.91 -6.48
C PHE A 31 1.46 -13.98 -7.67
N LEU A 32 0.62 -12.96 -7.49
CA LEU A 32 0.31 -11.98 -8.54
C LEU A 32 1.52 -11.13 -8.91
N VAL A 33 2.32 -10.71 -7.93
CA VAL A 33 3.58 -9.99 -8.17
C VAL A 33 4.58 -10.88 -8.91
N GLN A 34 4.73 -12.14 -8.52
CA GLN A 34 5.57 -13.11 -9.24
C GLN A 34 5.10 -13.31 -10.68
N SER A 35 3.78 -13.29 -10.90
CA SER A 35 3.15 -13.38 -12.22
C SER A 35 3.13 -12.05 -13.00
N LYS A 36 3.77 -10.98 -12.49
CA LYS A 36 3.81 -9.63 -13.07
C LYS A 36 2.42 -8.95 -13.22
N LYS A 37 1.43 -9.43 -12.48
CA LYS A 37 0.04 -8.91 -12.45
C LYS A 37 -0.11 -7.84 -11.36
N LEU A 38 0.63 -6.74 -11.52
CA LEU A 38 0.68 -5.66 -10.52
C LEU A 38 -0.68 -4.96 -10.30
N PRO A 39 -1.50 -4.68 -11.32
CA PRO A 39 -2.82 -4.05 -11.11
C PRO A 39 -3.75 -4.89 -10.24
N GLU A 40 -3.76 -6.21 -10.43
CA GLU A 40 -4.58 -7.13 -9.65
C GLU A 40 -4.07 -7.24 -8.21
N ALA A 41 -2.75 -7.34 -8.02
CA ALA A 41 -2.14 -7.31 -6.69
C ALA A 41 -2.49 -6.01 -5.95
N GLN A 42 -2.46 -4.90 -6.66
CA GLN A 42 -2.81 -3.58 -6.13
C GLN A 42 -4.29 -3.48 -5.75
N SER A 43 -5.19 -4.02 -6.56
CA SER A 43 -6.62 -4.09 -6.22
C SER A 43 -6.87 -4.87 -4.93
N LEU A 44 -6.17 -6.00 -4.74
CA LEU A 44 -6.25 -6.76 -3.49
C LEU A 44 -5.70 -5.96 -2.29
N LEU A 45 -4.54 -5.32 -2.44
CA LEU A 45 -3.97 -4.44 -1.41
C LEU A 45 -4.93 -3.30 -1.01
N LEU A 46 -5.57 -2.69 -2.00
CA LEU A 46 -6.53 -1.62 -1.77
C LEU A 46 -7.76 -2.12 -1.00
N ARG A 47 -8.21 -3.34 -1.29
CA ARG A 47 -9.32 -3.99 -0.57
C ARG A 47 -9.00 -4.22 0.91
N ILE A 48 -7.80 -4.71 1.24
CA ILE A 48 -7.40 -4.90 2.64
C ILE A 48 -7.17 -3.57 3.37
N ILE A 49 -6.66 -2.54 2.69
CA ILE A 49 -6.47 -1.19 3.27
C ILE A 49 -7.80 -0.49 3.57
N ARG A 50 -8.84 -0.75 2.75
CA ARG A 50 -10.18 -0.16 2.93
C ARG A 50 -11.03 -0.89 3.97
N LYS A 51 -10.83 -2.20 4.15
CA LYS A 51 -11.69 -3.00 5.04
C LYS A 51 -11.26 -2.82 6.49
N SER A 52 -12.13 -2.16 7.28
CA SER A 52 -11.91 -1.69 8.66
C SER A 52 -11.76 -2.78 9.74
N GLY A 53 -11.44 -4.03 9.38
CA GLY A 53 -11.37 -5.16 10.33
C GLY A 53 -9.98 -5.73 10.59
N VAL A 54 -8.95 -5.33 9.83
CA VAL A 54 -7.61 -5.90 9.93
C VAL A 54 -6.61 -4.80 10.25
N SER A 55 -5.84 -4.97 11.33
CA SER A 55 -4.79 -4.02 11.67
C SER A 55 -3.66 -4.05 10.62
N ARG A 56 -3.07 -2.89 10.36
CA ARG A 56 -1.96 -2.76 9.40
C ARG A 56 -0.77 -3.62 9.78
N ALA A 57 -0.51 -3.75 11.09
CA ALA A 57 0.50 -4.66 11.61
C ALA A 57 0.21 -6.10 11.18
N LYS A 58 -1.03 -6.57 11.32
CA LYS A 58 -1.41 -7.91 10.88
C LYS A 58 -1.29 -8.10 9.37
N VAL A 59 -1.62 -7.08 8.56
CA VAL A 59 -1.41 -7.12 7.11
C VAL A 59 0.08 -7.26 6.77
N ILE A 60 0.93 -6.44 7.38
CA ILE A 60 2.38 -6.47 7.17
C ILE A 60 2.97 -7.80 7.65
N ASP A 61 2.55 -8.28 8.82
CA ASP A 61 2.99 -9.55 9.37
C ASP A 61 2.59 -10.73 8.49
N SER A 62 1.39 -10.72 7.92
CA SER A 62 0.97 -11.72 6.94
C SER A 62 1.77 -11.62 5.64
N LEU A 63 2.04 -10.41 5.12
CA LEU A 63 2.88 -10.22 3.94
C LEU A 63 4.29 -10.75 4.19
N ILE A 64 4.90 -10.44 5.33
CA ILE A 64 6.22 -10.95 5.72
C ILE A 64 6.19 -12.48 5.86
N SER A 65 5.21 -13.03 6.57
CA SER A 65 5.13 -14.47 6.84
C SER A 65 4.93 -15.29 5.56
N SER A 66 4.12 -14.80 4.61
CA SER A 66 3.91 -15.47 3.32
C SER A 66 5.14 -15.38 2.40
N SER A 67 6.05 -14.44 2.65
CA SER A 67 7.29 -14.24 1.87
C SER A 67 8.23 -15.45 1.94
N SER A 68 8.24 -16.14 3.09
CA SER A 68 9.21 -17.18 3.43
C SER A 68 9.01 -18.49 2.66
N SER A 69 7.91 -18.63 1.93
CA SER A 69 7.57 -19.91 1.29
C SER A 69 8.13 -20.07 -0.13
N ASN A 70 8.43 -19.01 -0.90
CA ASN A 70 8.82 -19.17 -2.32
C ASN A 70 9.50 -17.96 -3.02
N LEU A 71 9.84 -16.85 -2.35
CA LEU A 71 10.30 -15.63 -3.05
C LEU A 71 11.77 -15.28 -2.81
N ASN A 72 12.40 -14.73 -3.84
CA ASN A 72 13.69 -14.06 -3.71
C ASN A 72 13.53 -12.68 -3.04
N SER A 73 14.60 -12.19 -2.39
CA SER A 73 14.61 -10.91 -1.66
C SER A 73 14.06 -9.73 -2.47
N ASN A 74 14.31 -9.73 -3.79
CA ASN A 74 13.84 -8.70 -4.71
C ASN A 74 12.32 -8.65 -4.87
N GLN A 75 11.63 -9.79 -4.86
CA GLN A 75 10.16 -9.82 -5.00
C GLN A 75 9.44 -9.30 -3.75
N ASN A 76 10.03 -9.49 -2.57
CA ASN A 76 9.51 -8.91 -1.33
C ASN A 76 9.55 -7.37 -1.37
N VAL A 77 10.63 -6.79 -1.91
CA VAL A 77 10.74 -5.33 -2.09
C VAL A 77 9.62 -4.81 -3.00
N VAL A 78 9.30 -5.51 -4.10
CA VAL A 78 8.21 -5.10 -5.00
C VAL A 78 6.84 -5.10 -4.31
N VAL A 79 6.58 -6.10 -3.46
CA VAL A 79 5.33 -6.21 -2.70
C VAL A 79 5.20 -5.06 -1.69
N PHE A 80 6.28 -4.75 -0.98
CA PHE A 80 6.28 -3.65 -0.01
C PHE A 80 6.20 -2.28 -0.69
N ASP A 81 6.89 -2.09 -1.82
CA ASP A 81 6.76 -0.89 -2.64
C ASP A 81 5.32 -0.68 -3.11
N LEU A 82 4.69 -1.76 -3.57
CA LEU A 82 3.31 -1.73 -4.02
C LEU A 82 2.36 -1.38 -2.87
N LEU A 83 2.58 -1.92 -1.66
CA LEU A 83 1.84 -1.57 -0.46
C LEU A 83 1.93 -0.05 -0.17
N ILE A 84 3.14 0.52 -0.13
CA ILE A 84 3.35 1.95 0.11
C ILE A 84 2.68 2.81 -0.96
N ARG A 85 2.87 2.47 -2.24
CA ARG A 85 2.24 3.19 -3.35
C ARG A 85 0.71 3.12 -3.28
N THR A 86 0.15 2.01 -2.83
CA THR A 86 -1.29 1.86 -2.66
C THR A 86 -1.84 2.77 -1.57
N TYR A 87 -1.14 2.93 -0.44
CA TYR A 87 -1.51 3.92 0.57
C TYR A 87 -1.48 5.35 0.04
N VAL A 88 -0.42 5.71 -0.70
CA VAL A 88 -0.29 7.04 -1.32
C VAL A 88 -1.46 7.31 -2.28
N GLN A 89 -1.78 6.36 -3.15
CA GLN A 89 -2.90 6.48 -4.09
C GLN A 89 -4.26 6.52 -3.39
N ALA A 90 -4.40 5.83 -2.26
CA ALA A 90 -5.59 5.86 -1.42
C ALA A 90 -5.71 7.14 -0.57
N ARG A 91 -4.78 8.09 -0.70
CA ARG A 91 -4.67 9.32 0.13
C ARG A 91 -4.53 9.06 1.63
N LYS A 92 -4.07 7.87 1.99
CA LYS A 92 -3.83 7.43 3.38
C LYS A 92 -2.36 7.58 3.74
N LEU A 93 -1.84 8.81 3.66
CA LEU A 93 -0.39 9.05 3.79
C LEU A 93 0.13 8.73 5.18
N ARG A 94 -0.65 9.07 6.22
CA ARG A 94 -0.30 8.71 7.58
C ARG A 94 -0.10 7.19 7.72
N GLU A 95 -1.08 6.41 7.28
CA GLU A 95 -1.02 4.96 7.34
C GLU A 95 0.09 4.39 6.46
N GLY A 96 0.33 4.99 5.30
CA GLY A 96 1.45 4.64 4.42
C GLY A 96 2.80 4.87 5.08
N PHE A 97 2.98 5.99 5.77
CA PHE A 97 4.21 6.28 6.51
C PHE A 97 4.39 5.36 7.72
N GLU A 98 3.31 5.07 8.45
CA GLU A 98 3.36 4.10 9.55
C GLU A 98 3.67 2.67 9.06
N ALA A 99 3.15 2.28 7.89
CA ALA A 99 3.50 1.01 7.24
C ALA A 99 4.99 0.97 6.85
N PHE A 100 5.52 2.05 6.30
CA PHE A 100 6.96 2.20 6.01
C PHE A 100 7.80 2.02 7.28
N GLN A 101 7.44 2.69 8.38
CA GLN A 101 8.16 2.55 9.64
C GLN A 101 8.11 1.13 10.18
N LEU A 102 6.96 0.45 10.07
CA LEU A 102 6.80 -0.90 10.57
C LEU A 102 7.65 -1.90 9.75
N LEU A 103 7.65 -1.79 8.42
CA LEU A 103 8.51 -2.60 7.56
C LEU A 103 9.99 -2.44 7.94
N ARG A 104 10.44 -1.20 8.15
CA ARG A 104 11.81 -0.91 8.58
C ARG A 104 12.11 -1.51 9.97
N LYS A 105 11.18 -1.39 10.93
CA LYS A 105 11.31 -2.01 12.27
C LYS A 105 11.39 -3.53 12.20
N ARG A 106 10.80 -4.15 11.18
CA ARG A 106 10.87 -5.61 10.92
C ARG A 106 12.08 -6.01 10.04
N GLY A 107 13.00 -5.09 9.74
CA GLY A 107 14.22 -5.37 8.98
C GLY A 107 14.06 -5.41 7.46
N PHE A 108 12.93 -4.94 6.92
CA PHE A 108 12.67 -4.93 5.48
C PHE A 108 12.87 -3.53 4.89
N CYS A 109 13.38 -3.51 3.66
CA CYS A 109 13.58 -2.30 2.87
C CYS A 109 12.40 -2.08 1.91
N VAL A 110 12.10 -0.81 1.65
CA VAL A 110 11.34 -0.36 0.49
C VAL A 110 12.27 0.43 -0.43
N SER A 111 11.95 0.51 -1.71
CA SER A 111 12.78 1.25 -2.66
C SER A 111 12.68 2.75 -2.48
N ILE A 112 13.69 3.45 -2.99
CA ILE A 112 13.70 4.90 -3.09
C ILE A 112 12.48 5.43 -3.87
N ASN A 113 11.95 4.67 -4.83
CA ASN A 113 10.77 5.06 -5.59
C ASN A 113 9.50 5.09 -4.71
N ALA A 114 9.35 4.14 -3.79
CA ALA A 114 8.25 4.16 -2.82
C ALA A 114 8.40 5.31 -1.81
N CYS A 115 9.63 5.59 -1.35
CA CYS A 115 9.93 6.77 -0.53
C CYS A 115 9.60 8.07 -1.26
N ASN A 116 9.99 8.20 -2.53
CA ASN A 116 9.69 9.35 -3.37
C ASN A 116 8.19 9.51 -3.61
N ALA A 117 7.42 8.43 -3.66
CA ALA A 117 5.96 8.51 -3.75
C ALA A 117 5.34 9.13 -2.48
N LEU A 118 5.83 8.76 -1.28
CA LEU A 118 5.43 9.40 -0.02
C LEU A 118 5.82 10.88 -0.02
N LEU A 119 7.09 11.21 -0.33
CA LEU A 119 7.57 12.60 -0.34
C LEU A 119 6.86 13.47 -1.38
N GLY A 120 6.67 12.96 -2.59
CA GLY A 120 6.06 13.70 -3.70
C GLY A 120 4.64 14.15 -3.40
N SER A 121 3.89 13.37 -2.62
CA SER A 121 2.55 13.76 -2.18
C SER A 121 2.57 14.94 -1.21
N ILE A 122 3.57 15.04 -0.34
CA ILE A 122 3.77 16.15 0.60
C ILE A 122 4.26 17.41 -0.14
N VAL A 123 5.19 17.25 -1.10
CA VAL A 123 5.71 18.37 -1.90
C VAL A 123 4.61 19.06 -2.70
N LYS A 124 3.67 18.30 -3.29
CA LYS A 124 2.52 18.88 -4.02
C LYS A 124 1.73 19.84 -3.16
N VAL A 125 1.46 19.50 -1.90
CA VAL A 125 0.75 20.38 -0.97
C VAL A 125 1.51 21.68 -0.76
N ARG A 126 2.82 21.61 -0.53
CA ARG A 126 3.64 22.81 -0.35
C ARG A 126 3.60 23.72 -1.57
N VAL A 127 3.70 23.15 -2.79
CA VAL A 127 3.63 23.92 -4.03
C VAL A 127 2.29 24.66 -4.16
N TYR A 128 1.17 23.97 -3.89
CA TYR A 128 -0.16 24.61 -3.91
C TYR A 128 -0.30 25.75 -2.90
N LEU A 129 0.21 25.56 -1.67
CA LEU A 129 0.19 26.60 -0.64
C LEU A 129 1.03 27.82 -1.07
N SER A 130 2.23 27.59 -1.63
CA SER A 130 3.08 28.67 -2.13
C SER A 130 2.48 29.41 -3.32
N GLU A 131 1.80 28.70 -4.24
CA GLU A 131 1.12 29.34 -5.38
C GLU A 131 -0.07 30.19 -4.93
N MET A 132 -0.81 29.72 -3.92
CA MET A 132 -1.91 30.45 -3.31
C MET A 132 -1.43 31.76 -2.68
N GLU A 133 -0.34 31.71 -1.90
CA GLU A 133 0.29 32.89 -1.29
C GLU A 133 0.84 33.86 -2.34
N ALA A 134 1.47 33.35 -3.41
CA ALA A 134 1.96 34.17 -4.51
C ALA A 134 0.84 34.93 -5.25
N LYS A 135 -0.39 34.44 -5.18
CA LYS A 135 -1.60 35.09 -5.74
C LYS A 135 -2.30 36.01 -4.74
N GLY A 136 -1.74 36.22 -3.55
CA GLY A 136 -2.29 37.09 -2.50
C GLY A 136 -3.33 36.42 -1.59
N PHE A 137 -3.50 35.09 -1.69
CA PHE A 137 -4.36 34.33 -0.80
C PHE A 137 -3.52 33.66 0.29
N TYR A 138 -3.72 34.04 1.55
CA TYR A 138 -2.94 33.48 2.66
C TYR A 138 -3.63 32.28 3.27
N ALA A 139 -2.84 31.24 3.58
CA ALA A 139 -3.37 30.04 4.23
C ALA A 139 -3.87 30.39 5.63
N ASP A 140 -5.15 30.13 5.86
CA ASP A 140 -5.81 30.30 7.14
C ASP A 140 -5.94 28.96 7.88
N LEU A 141 -6.53 29.01 9.08
CA LEU A 141 -6.76 27.81 9.88
C LEU A 141 -7.60 26.76 9.13
N VAL A 142 -8.58 27.19 8.33
CA VAL A 142 -9.42 26.29 7.52
C VAL A 142 -8.59 25.58 6.45
N THR A 143 -7.69 26.29 5.78
CA THR A 143 -6.76 25.76 4.78
C THR A 143 -5.86 24.70 5.39
N TYR A 144 -5.19 25.01 6.51
CA TYR A 144 -4.31 24.05 7.18
C TYR A 144 -5.08 22.84 7.71
N ASN A 145 -6.25 23.04 8.32
CA ASN A 145 -7.11 21.95 8.77
C ASN A 145 -7.57 21.07 7.60
N THR A 146 -7.86 21.65 6.44
CA THR A 146 -8.25 20.91 5.23
C THR A 146 -7.11 20.02 4.75
N VAL A 147 -5.88 20.55 4.69
CA VAL A 147 -4.68 19.78 4.34
C VAL A 147 -4.43 18.66 5.35
N ILE A 148 -4.48 18.96 6.64
CA ILE A 148 -4.28 17.99 7.71
C ILE A 148 -5.33 16.88 7.60
N ASN A 149 -6.61 17.22 7.44
CA ASN A 149 -7.67 16.24 7.33
C ASN A 149 -7.56 15.39 6.06
N ALA A 150 -7.16 15.98 4.93
CA ALA A 150 -7.03 15.26 3.66
C ALA A 150 -5.93 14.19 3.66
N TYR A 151 -4.88 14.37 4.47
CA TYR A 151 -3.69 13.49 4.46
C TYR A 151 -3.46 12.72 5.76
N PHE A 152 -3.98 13.23 6.87
CA PHE A 152 -3.74 12.73 8.23
C PHE A 152 -5.02 12.64 9.07
N GLY A 153 -6.18 13.03 8.52
CA GLY A 153 -7.49 12.85 9.15
C GLY A 153 -7.77 11.37 9.40
N LYS A 154 -8.52 11.08 10.48
CA LYS A 154 -8.82 9.69 10.87
C LYS A 154 -9.61 8.99 9.77
N GLY A 155 -9.12 7.82 9.35
CA GLY A 155 -9.80 6.83 8.51
C GLY A 155 -9.59 5.43 9.04
#